data_AF-A0A940B7F3-F1
#
_entry.id   AF-A0A940B7F3-F1
#
_cell.length_a   1.000
_cell.length_b   1.000
_cell.length_c   1.000
_cell.angle_alpha   90.00
_cell.angle_beta   90.00
_cell.angle_gamma   90.00
#
_symmetry.space_group_name_H-M   'P 1'
#
loop_
_entity.id
_entity.type
_entity.pdbx_description
1 polymer ?
#
loop_
_entity_poly.entity_id
_entity_poly.type
_entity_poly.pdbx_seq_one_letter_code
_entity_poly.pdbx_strand_id
1 'polypeptide(L)'
;MTQKAKSSIFIVIISAVLLAIIGCSTGETRTEERISDKPASSKEEVKEPDPTPSPTPTPVIDMEEGSYAISEMPLFAIEGTDYVPFAYKTELISSVKVEEEDPEAEDAEESEDKEDKAAEDSEDGEGEEEVDTSKYYNTYKITLKSGLKFADGSDVTADDVLFNIKAHAGRDYRGEYALGELDIPGMKEFHSQVPEEDRVKVETIIAAGGFDVEEEKYPEIEGIDPKEQDDVWACYDEAGERFAQNIIDYVNSHYALNAYVNAFMSGYLTYAKVEADENLKTAFAYIVWGYGKKSNPYNYRKNTLTTVSGKVWDLNEETIGAMELWEEIKEYYKGDLSADGIDNDAAPGTETIEELMAQAYYAKQDYSIPEISSIFKGTTVEDGSDAIRECIYLTISSEEDLGNFNFFLTDPKVYETTGELNDPEVIIEVEDEESEEGESEDGEESTEE
;
A
#
# COMPACT_ATOMS: atom_id res chain seq x y z
N MET A 1 -34.54 -15.80 6.68
CA MET A 1 -33.97 -16.47 5.49
C MET A 1 -32.69 -17.11 5.97
N THR A 2 -32.45 -18.39 5.70
CA THR A 2 -31.19 -19.05 6.07
C THR A 2 -30.03 -18.48 5.25
N GLN A 3 -28.80 -18.52 5.76
CA GLN A 3 -27.56 -18.04 5.11
C GLN A 3 -27.45 -18.49 3.64
N LYS A 4 -27.76 -19.77 3.37
CA LYS A 4 -27.79 -20.36 2.02
C LYS A 4 -28.85 -19.77 1.06
N ALA A 5 -29.90 -19.13 1.59
CA ALA A 5 -30.98 -18.57 0.79
C ALA A 5 -30.66 -17.18 0.23
N LYS A 6 -29.84 -16.35 0.91
CA LYS A 6 -29.43 -15.03 0.38
C LYS A 6 -28.47 -15.18 -0.80
N SER A 7 -27.40 -15.96 -0.65
CA SER A 7 -26.40 -16.19 -1.71
C SER A 7 -27.02 -16.80 -2.98
N SER A 8 -27.95 -17.76 -2.83
CA SER A 8 -28.64 -18.39 -3.98
C SER A 8 -29.64 -17.47 -4.69
N ILE A 9 -30.29 -16.54 -3.99
CA ILE A 9 -31.28 -15.63 -4.59
C ILE A 9 -30.58 -14.44 -5.25
N PHE A 10 -29.50 -13.93 -4.65
CA PHE A 10 -28.73 -12.79 -5.15
C PHE A 10 -28.04 -13.10 -6.49
N ILE A 11 -27.34 -14.24 -6.60
CA ILE A 11 -26.65 -14.67 -7.83
C ILE A 11 -27.65 -14.92 -8.97
N VAL A 12 -28.82 -15.50 -8.67
CA VAL A 12 -29.84 -15.81 -9.68
C VAL A 12 -30.50 -14.54 -10.22
N ILE A 13 -30.75 -13.52 -9.39
CA ILE A 13 -31.40 -12.28 -9.85
C ILE A 13 -30.42 -11.41 -10.63
N ILE A 14 -29.15 -11.26 -10.20
CA ILE A 14 -28.14 -10.51 -10.97
C ILE A 14 -27.88 -11.16 -12.32
N SER A 15 -27.72 -12.49 -12.34
CA SER A 15 -27.53 -13.26 -13.59
C SER A 15 -28.75 -13.14 -14.52
N ALA A 16 -29.98 -13.17 -13.99
CA ALA A 16 -31.19 -12.99 -14.78
C ALA A 16 -31.33 -11.56 -15.36
N VAL A 17 -30.90 -10.52 -14.64
CA VAL A 17 -30.89 -9.14 -15.14
C VAL A 17 -29.83 -8.95 -16.22
N LEU A 18 -28.62 -9.50 -16.05
CA LEU A 18 -27.58 -9.51 -17.09
C LEU A 18 -28.04 -10.26 -18.36
N LEU A 19 -28.73 -11.39 -18.22
CA LEU A 19 -29.31 -12.13 -19.35
C LEU A 19 -30.45 -11.38 -20.06
N ALA A 20 -31.27 -10.62 -19.31
CA ALA A 20 -32.37 -9.82 -19.88
C ALA A 20 -31.88 -8.62 -20.71
N ILE A 21 -30.69 -8.07 -20.40
CA ILE A 21 -30.07 -6.98 -21.16
C ILE A 21 -29.59 -7.48 -22.54
N ILE A 22 -29.12 -8.74 -22.64
CA ILE A 22 -28.71 -9.36 -23.91
C ILE A 22 -29.95 -9.78 -24.75
N GLY A 23 -31.07 -10.11 -24.09
CA GLY A 23 -32.31 -10.55 -24.74
C GLY A 23 -33.14 -9.45 -25.43
N CYS A 24 -32.92 -8.17 -25.11
CA CYS A 24 -33.60 -7.03 -25.75
C CYS A 24 -32.87 -6.49 -26.98
N SER A 25 -32.43 -7.39 -27.87
CA SER A 25 -31.99 -7.06 -29.23
C SER A 25 -32.76 -7.94 -30.23
N THR A 26 -34.06 -7.71 -30.37
CA THR A 26 -34.81 -8.19 -31.54
C THR A 26 -35.80 -7.14 -32.04
N GLY A 27 -35.44 -6.56 -33.19
CA GLY A 27 -36.35 -6.40 -34.31
C GLY A 27 -37.28 -5.19 -34.33
N GLU A 28 -36.77 -4.07 -34.85
CA GLU A 28 -37.59 -3.20 -35.70
C GLU A 28 -36.98 -3.18 -37.11
N THR A 29 -37.78 -3.65 -38.07
CA THR A 29 -37.52 -3.60 -39.50
C THR A 29 -37.83 -2.20 -40.04
N ARG A 30 -36.89 -1.59 -40.77
CA ARG A 30 -37.24 -0.58 -41.78
C ARG A 30 -36.20 -0.49 -42.91
N THR A 31 -36.59 -1.13 -44.01
CA THR A 31 -36.49 -0.68 -45.42
C THR A 31 -35.12 -0.24 -45.94
N GLU A 32 -34.57 -1.09 -46.82
CA GLU A 32 -33.55 -0.74 -47.81
C GLU A 32 -33.93 0.50 -48.63
N GLU A 33 -33.01 1.45 -48.74
CA GLU A 33 -32.90 2.27 -49.94
C GLU A 33 -31.48 2.15 -50.48
N ARG A 34 -31.39 1.52 -51.65
CA ARG A 34 -30.18 1.32 -52.45
C ARG A 34 -30.07 2.47 -53.45
N ILE A 35 -29.04 3.31 -53.34
CA ILE A 35 -28.47 3.99 -54.50
C ILE A 35 -26.95 3.82 -54.49
N SER A 36 -26.49 3.12 -55.53
CA SER A 36 -25.12 3.01 -56.03
C SER A 36 -24.64 4.35 -56.55
N ASP A 37 -23.40 4.75 -56.25
CA ASP A 37 -22.37 4.88 -57.27
C ASP A 37 -20.98 5.18 -56.67
N LYS A 38 -20.01 4.36 -57.07
CA LYS A 38 -18.56 4.60 -56.95
C LYS A 38 -18.07 5.07 -58.31
N PRO A 39 -17.03 5.91 -58.38
CA PRO A 39 -15.77 5.38 -58.90
C PRO A 39 -14.54 5.86 -58.10
N ALA A 40 -13.40 5.26 -58.45
CA ALA A 40 -12.17 5.21 -57.66
C ALA A 40 -11.21 6.40 -57.83
N SER A 41 -10.31 6.52 -56.85
CA SER A 41 -8.88 6.90 -56.95
C SER A 41 -8.51 8.36 -57.22
N SER A 42 -7.87 9.02 -56.24
CA SER A 42 -6.56 9.68 -56.45
C SER A 42 -5.87 9.95 -55.11
N LYS A 43 -4.54 9.91 -55.19
CA LYS A 43 -3.52 10.02 -54.15
C LYS A 43 -2.93 11.43 -54.28
N GLU A 44 -2.84 12.19 -53.20
CA GLU A 44 -2.11 13.49 -53.14
C GLU A 44 -1.72 13.66 -51.65
N GLU A 45 -0.52 13.28 -51.22
CA GLU A 45 0.76 14.00 -51.30
C GLU A 45 0.71 15.37 -50.59
N VAL A 46 1.12 15.40 -49.32
CA VAL A 46 1.55 16.62 -48.63
C VAL A 46 3.04 16.48 -48.35
N LYS A 47 3.81 17.42 -48.90
CA LYS A 47 5.26 17.53 -48.88
C LYS A 47 5.82 17.84 -47.49
N GLU A 48 6.93 17.18 -47.19
CA GLU A 48 7.91 17.52 -46.15
C GLU A 48 8.56 18.90 -46.40
N PRO A 49 9.01 19.59 -45.35
CA PRO A 49 10.20 20.43 -45.41
C PRO A 49 11.45 19.66 -44.91
N ASP A 50 12.47 19.64 -45.77
CA ASP A 50 13.83 19.07 -45.62
C ASP A 50 14.79 20.13 -44.97
N PRO A 51 16.11 19.89 -44.75
CA PRO A 51 16.70 19.63 -43.43
C PRO A 51 17.91 20.54 -43.06
N THR A 52 18.53 20.22 -41.90
CA THR A 52 19.95 20.41 -41.46
C THR A 52 20.33 21.58 -40.52
N PRO A 53 21.35 21.43 -39.62
CA PRO A 53 22.24 20.27 -39.38
C PRO A 53 22.40 19.81 -37.89
N SER A 54 22.75 18.52 -37.74
CA SER A 54 23.44 17.83 -36.61
C SER A 54 24.92 18.32 -36.49
N PRO A 55 25.81 17.95 -35.51
CA PRO A 55 25.78 16.89 -34.47
C PRO A 55 26.18 17.39 -33.05
N THR A 56 26.10 16.62 -31.95
CA THR A 56 27.06 15.58 -31.49
C THR A 56 26.49 14.85 -30.24
N PRO A 57 27.06 13.70 -29.81
CA PRO A 57 26.32 12.50 -29.44
C PRO A 57 25.93 12.47 -27.96
N THR A 58 24.71 12.02 -27.68
CA THR A 58 24.37 11.47 -26.36
C THR A 58 25.23 10.20 -26.17
N PRO A 59 25.98 10.06 -25.05
CA PRO A 59 26.60 8.78 -24.75
C PRO A 59 25.47 7.79 -24.45
N VAL A 60 25.27 6.84 -25.37
CA VAL A 60 24.50 5.63 -25.10
C VAL A 60 25.37 4.80 -24.16
N ILE A 61 24.96 4.71 -22.89
CA ILE A 61 25.49 3.72 -21.96
C ILE A 61 24.76 2.43 -22.29
N ASP A 62 25.43 1.55 -23.03
CA ASP A 62 25.00 0.19 -23.28
C ASP A 62 25.14 -0.57 -21.95
N MET A 63 24.01 -0.99 -21.37
CA MET A 63 23.99 -1.78 -20.14
C MET A 63 24.29 -3.23 -20.49
N GLU A 64 25.57 -3.61 -20.49
CA GLU A 64 25.97 -5.02 -20.39
C GLU A 64 26.05 -5.45 -18.92
N GLU A 65 25.46 -6.61 -18.64
CA GLU A 65 25.59 -7.38 -17.40
C GLU A 65 27.07 -7.62 -17.06
N GLY A 66 27.48 -7.27 -15.84
CA GLY A 66 28.74 -7.76 -15.28
C GLY A 66 29.55 -6.71 -14.53
N SER A 67 29.51 -6.79 -13.21
CA SER A 67 30.60 -6.47 -12.28
C SER A 67 31.44 -5.22 -12.59
N TYR A 68 30.92 -4.03 -12.26
CA TYR A 68 31.78 -2.85 -12.20
C TYR A 68 32.59 -2.82 -10.89
N ALA A 69 33.88 -3.11 -11.05
CA ALA A 69 34.92 -2.76 -10.10
C ALA A 69 34.97 -1.23 -9.92
N ILE A 70 34.28 -0.73 -8.89
CA ILE A 70 34.24 0.66 -8.45
C ILE A 70 35.48 1.11 -7.66
N SER A 71 36.61 0.38 -7.74
CA SER A 71 37.70 0.52 -6.77
C SER A 71 38.61 1.75 -6.94
N GLU A 72 38.40 2.64 -7.92
CA GLU A 72 39.40 3.67 -8.26
C GLU A 72 38.84 5.09 -8.51
N MET A 73 37.65 5.45 -8.02
CA MET A 73 37.22 6.86 -8.07
C MET A 73 37.77 7.68 -6.88
N PRO A 74 38.32 8.89 -7.12
CA PRO A 74 38.88 9.73 -6.07
C PRO A 74 37.80 10.23 -5.08
N LEU A 75 38.23 10.41 -3.83
CA LEU A 75 37.40 10.60 -2.64
C LEU A 75 36.94 12.05 -2.43
N PHE A 76 36.18 12.63 -3.37
CA PHE A 76 35.68 14.01 -3.24
C PHE A 76 34.20 14.08 -3.61
N ALA A 77 33.46 15.00 -2.97
CA ALA A 77 32.18 15.46 -3.48
C ALA A 77 32.36 15.89 -4.95
N ILE A 78 31.33 15.69 -5.78
CA ILE A 78 31.36 16.28 -7.11
C ILE A 78 31.38 17.81 -6.88
N GLU A 79 32.39 18.48 -7.44
CA GLU A 79 32.64 19.90 -7.20
C GLU A 79 31.37 20.72 -7.49
N GLY A 80 30.88 21.44 -6.49
CA GLY A 80 29.63 22.22 -6.59
C GLY A 80 28.33 21.45 -6.31
N THR A 81 28.39 20.25 -5.73
CA THR A 81 27.20 19.45 -5.38
C THR A 81 27.17 19.08 -3.89
N ASP A 82 25.96 18.90 -3.35
CA ASP A 82 25.73 18.40 -1.98
C ASP A 82 25.66 16.85 -1.92
N TYR A 83 26.36 16.18 -2.85
CA TYR A 83 26.41 14.72 -2.97
C TYR A 83 27.81 14.16 -2.73
N VAL A 84 27.89 13.10 -1.91
CA VAL A 84 29.17 12.42 -1.61
C VAL A 84 29.12 10.95 -2.07
N PRO A 85 29.66 10.61 -3.26
CA PRO A 85 29.78 9.22 -3.68
C PRO A 85 30.85 8.47 -2.87
N PHE A 86 30.66 7.16 -2.67
CA PHE A 86 31.62 6.29 -1.98
C PHE A 86 32.06 6.80 -0.59
N ALA A 87 31.15 7.43 0.15
CA ALA A 87 31.42 8.04 1.46
C ALA A 87 31.79 7.01 2.55
N TYR A 88 31.49 5.74 2.36
CA TYR A 88 31.59 4.75 3.43
C TYR A 88 32.14 3.41 2.93
N LYS A 89 32.52 2.56 3.89
CA LYS A 89 32.94 1.17 3.70
C LYS A 89 31.87 0.27 4.29
N THR A 90 31.39 -0.71 3.52
CA THR A 90 30.43 -1.70 3.98
C THR A 90 31.17 -3.02 4.25
N GLU A 91 30.88 -3.66 5.37
CA GLU A 91 31.44 -4.96 5.76
C GLU A 91 30.32 -5.85 6.28
N LEU A 92 30.17 -7.07 5.75
CA LEU A 92 29.37 -8.10 6.39
C LEU A 92 30.10 -8.54 7.67
N ILE A 93 29.46 -8.41 8.83
CA ILE A 93 30.07 -8.73 10.13
C ILE A 93 29.39 -9.90 10.84
N SER A 94 28.19 -10.28 10.43
CA SER A 94 27.45 -11.40 10.99
C SER A 94 26.45 -11.95 9.97
N SER A 95 26.30 -13.26 9.94
CA SER A 95 25.24 -13.97 9.22
C SER A 95 24.66 -15.03 10.16
N VAL A 96 23.37 -14.95 10.42
CA VAL A 96 22.67 -15.83 11.37
C VAL A 96 21.52 -16.52 10.65
N LYS A 97 21.55 -17.85 10.58
CA LYS A 97 20.40 -18.66 10.18
C LYS A 97 19.49 -18.86 11.39
N VAL A 98 18.21 -18.54 11.24
CA VAL A 98 17.15 -18.78 12.22
C VAL A 98 16.17 -19.73 11.56
N GLU A 99 16.00 -20.92 12.14
CA GLU A 99 14.95 -21.85 11.77
C GLU A 99 13.64 -21.30 12.34
N GLU A 100 12.66 -21.01 11.49
CA GLU A 100 11.30 -20.67 11.94
C GLU A 100 10.48 -21.97 11.98
N GLU A 101 9.85 -22.28 13.11
CA GLU A 101 9.00 -23.47 13.23
C GLU A 101 7.79 -23.33 12.30
N ASP A 102 7.48 -24.39 11.56
CA ASP A 102 6.31 -24.47 10.70
C ASP A 102 5.03 -24.49 11.57
N PRO A 103 4.17 -23.45 11.50
CA PRO A 103 2.95 -23.40 12.29
C PRO A 103 1.93 -24.49 11.90
N GLU A 104 2.05 -25.14 10.73
CA GLU A 104 1.17 -26.24 10.32
C GLU A 104 1.62 -27.63 10.81
N ALA A 105 2.85 -27.76 11.34
CA ALA A 105 3.39 -29.05 11.75
C ALA A 105 2.80 -29.60 13.07
N GLU A 106 2.24 -28.75 13.95
CA GLU A 106 1.63 -29.22 15.20
C GLU A 106 0.25 -29.89 15.01
N ASP A 107 -0.51 -29.55 13.96
CA ASP A 107 -1.84 -30.12 13.72
C ASP A 107 -1.80 -31.52 13.06
N ALA A 108 -0.64 -31.95 12.55
CA ALA A 108 -0.48 -33.25 11.89
C ALA A 108 -0.26 -34.41 12.88
N GLU A 109 0.25 -34.16 14.10
CA GLU A 109 0.64 -35.22 15.05
C GLU A 109 -0.53 -35.73 15.93
N GLU A 110 -1.72 -35.11 15.93
CA GLU A 110 -2.85 -35.54 16.79
C GLU A 110 -3.90 -36.45 16.11
N SER A 111 -3.63 -37.01 14.92
CA SER A 111 -4.60 -37.87 14.22
C SER A 111 -4.12 -39.26 13.80
N GLU A 112 -3.14 -39.87 14.48
CA GLU A 112 -2.83 -41.29 14.27
C GLU A 112 -3.33 -42.19 15.41
N ASP A 113 -4.63 -42.49 15.39
CA ASP A 113 -5.16 -43.71 16.01
C ASP A 113 -6.50 -44.10 15.33
N LYS A 114 -6.44 -44.92 14.26
CA LYS A 114 -7.31 -46.11 14.04
C LYS A 114 -7.17 -46.81 12.66
N GLU A 115 -6.84 -48.10 12.78
CA GLU A 115 -7.36 -49.28 12.05
C GLU A 115 -7.08 -49.51 10.54
N ASP A 116 -6.06 -50.35 10.31
CA ASP A 116 -6.10 -51.67 9.65
C ASP A 116 -6.77 -51.89 8.25
N LYS A 117 -5.88 -52.20 7.29
CA LYS A 117 -5.96 -53.17 6.15
C LYS A 117 -6.61 -52.75 4.82
N ALA A 118 -5.80 -52.64 3.76
CA ALA A 118 -5.48 -53.72 2.81
C ALA A 118 -4.62 -53.18 1.63
N ALA A 119 -3.71 -54.01 1.12
CA ALA A 119 -2.72 -53.70 0.09
C ALA A 119 -3.32 -53.51 -1.32
N GLU A 120 -2.74 -52.60 -2.11
CA GLU A 120 -2.30 -52.82 -3.50
C GLU A 120 -1.44 -51.64 -4.01
N ASP A 121 -0.52 -51.97 -4.92
CA ASP A 121 0.54 -51.14 -5.50
C ASP A 121 0.10 -49.75 -6.01
N SER A 122 0.81 -48.71 -5.57
CA SER A 122 1.11 -47.54 -6.41
C SER A 122 2.48 -46.98 -6.03
N GLU A 123 3.41 -47.23 -6.93
CA GLU A 123 4.70 -46.56 -7.10
C GLU A 123 4.43 -45.10 -7.46
N ASP A 124 4.82 -44.18 -6.57
CA ASP A 124 5.20 -42.77 -6.77
C ASP A 124 5.06 -42.06 -5.42
N GLY A 125 6.06 -42.26 -4.56
CA GLY A 125 6.26 -41.40 -3.39
C GLY A 125 6.81 -40.07 -3.88
N GLU A 126 5.91 -39.10 -4.10
CA GLU A 126 6.28 -37.70 -4.06
C GLU A 126 6.83 -37.46 -2.65
N GLY A 127 8.15 -37.28 -2.53
CA GLY A 127 8.75 -36.90 -1.28
C GLY A 127 8.15 -35.55 -0.87
N GLU A 128 7.67 -35.48 0.36
CA GLU A 128 7.37 -34.22 1.02
C GLU A 128 8.64 -33.37 0.91
N GLU A 129 8.62 -32.33 0.07
CA GLU A 129 9.65 -31.31 0.08
C GLU A 129 9.53 -30.62 1.43
N GLU A 130 10.46 -30.90 2.35
CA GLU A 130 10.65 -30.07 3.54
C GLU A 130 10.85 -28.63 3.04
N VAL A 131 9.84 -27.79 3.25
CA VAL A 131 9.95 -26.37 2.95
C VAL A 131 10.93 -25.79 3.96
N ASP A 132 12.12 -25.37 3.51
CA ASP A 132 13.06 -24.66 4.38
C ASP A 132 12.46 -23.28 4.72
N THR A 133 11.86 -23.17 5.90
CA THR A 133 11.26 -21.94 6.45
C THR A 133 12.29 -21.01 7.07
N SER A 134 13.59 -21.37 7.00
CA SER A 134 14.61 -20.62 7.72
C SER A 134 14.84 -19.23 7.12
N LYS A 135 15.03 -18.25 8.00
CA LYS A 135 15.47 -16.91 7.62
C LYS A 135 16.96 -16.71 7.89
N TYR A 136 17.61 -15.95 7.03
CA TYR A 136 19.02 -15.60 7.13
C TYR A 136 19.17 -14.11 7.41
N TYR A 137 19.68 -13.74 8.57
CA TYR A 137 19.91 -12.35 8.95
C TYR A 137 21.38 -11.98 8.77
N ASN A 138 21.65 -11.13 7.78
CA ASN A 138 22.98 -10.60 7.47
C ASN A 138 23.11 -9.20 8.05
N THR A 139 24.06 -9.00 8.96
CA THR A 139 24.33 -7.69 9.57
C THR A 139 25.56 -7.06 8.94
N TYR A 140 25.35 -5.89 8.36
CA TYR A 140 26.36 -5.07 7.71
C TYR A 140 26.77 -3.91 8.60
N LYS A 141 28.07 -3.64 8.65
CA LYS A 141 28.66 -2.47 9.29
C LYS A 141 29.08 -1.48 8.21
N ILE A 142 28.46 -0.31 8.21
CA ILE A 142 28.73 0.81 7.32
C ILE A 142 29.59 1.83 8.07
N THR A 143 30.85 1.96 7.70
CA THR A 143 31.81 2.85 8.37
C THR A 143 32.09 4.07 7.51
N LEU A 144 31.87 5.27 8.04
CA LEU A 144 32.11 6.51 7.32
C LEU A 144 33.62 6.74 7.12
N LYS A 145 34.00 7.21 5.93
CA LYS A 145 35.37 7.64 5.65
C LYS A 145 35.67 8.97 6.35
N SER A 146 36.94 9.23 6.63
CA SER A 146 37.36 10.41 7.37
C SER A 146 37.45 11.65 6.48
N GLY A 147 37.15 12.82 7.05
CA GLY A 147 37.34 14.12 6.38
C GLY A 147 36.30 14.46 5.32
N LEU A 148 35.13 13.81 5.34
CA LEU A 148 34.03 14.11 4.42
C LEU A 148 33.31 15.39 4.81
N LYS A 149 32.98 16.21 3.81
CA LYS A 149 32.27 17.48 3.97
C LYS A 149 31.23 17.67 2.88
N PHE A 150 30.11 18.32 3.21
CA PHE A 150 29.14 18.84 2.25
C PHE A 150 29.65 20.13 1.58
N ALA A 151 28.94 20.65 0.56
CA ALA A 151 29.39 21.83 -0.18
C ALA A 151 29.41 23.10 0.69
N ASP A 152 28.54 23.17 1.70
CA ASP A 152 28.53 24.24 2.72
C ASP A 152 29.72 24.17 3.71
N GLY A 153 30.57 23.15 3.60
CA GLY A 153 31.75 22.92 4.43
C GLY A 153 31.49 22.21 5.76
N SER A 154 30.24 21.87 6.08
CA SER A 154 29.88 21.08 7.25
C SER A 154 30.40 19.63 7.13
N ASP A 155 30.69 19.00 8.27
CA ASP A 155 31.18 17.62 8.31
C ASP A 155 30.02 16.64 8.04
N VAL A 156 30.29 15.62 7.21
CA VAL A 156 29.37 14.48 7.08
C VAL A 156 29.53 13.57 8.30
N THR A 157 28.42 13.17 8.90
CA THR A 157 28.34 12.36 10.12
C THR A 157 27.57 11.07 9.90
N ALA A 158 27.60 10.15 10.87
CA ALA A 158 26.76 8.96 10.80
C ALA A 158 25.26 9.28 10.90
N ASP A 159 24.88 10.43 11.46
CA ASP A 159 23.48 10.86 11.52
C ASP A 159 22.95 11.20 10.11
N ASP A 160 23.79 11.78 9.25
CA ASP A 160 23.44 12.04 7.84
C ASP A 160 23.29 10.74 7.04
N VAL A 161 24.13 9.73 7.34
CA VAL A 161 23.99 8.39 6.75
C VAL A 161 22.68 7.75 7.18
N LEU A 162 22.34 7.82 8.48
CA LEU A 162 21.10 7.27 9.02
C LEU A 162 19.87 7.97 8.41
N PHE A 163 19.92 9.29 8.25
CA PHE A 163 18.89 10.06 7.57
C PHE A 163 18.66 9.57 6.14
N ASN A 164 19.73 9.46 5.34
CA ASN A 164 19.62 9.02 3.94
C ASN A 164 19.08 7.59 3.84
N ILE A 165 19.50 6.68 4.73
CA ILE A 165 18.94 5.32 4.80
C ILE A 165 17.43 5.36 5.03
N LYS A 166 16.96 6.18 5.98
CA LYS A 166 15.53 6.32 6.27
C LYS A 166 14.76 6.95 5.10
N ALA A 167 15.34 7.94 4.43
CA ALA A 167 14.74 8.59 3.27
C ALA A 167 14.58 7.61 2.09
N HIS A 168 15.61 6.80 1.83
CA HIS A 168 15.58 5.70 0.84
C HIS A 168 14.68 4.53 1.25
N ALA A 169 14.43 4.36 2.55
CA ALA A 169 13.51 3.38 3.09
C ALA A 169 12.05 3.83 3.06
N GLY A 170 11.74 5.08 2.72
CA GLY A 170 10.38 5.61 2.73
C GLY A 170 9.43 4.85 1.79
N ARG A 171 8.17 4.64 2.22
CA ARG A 171 7.14 3.89 1.48
C ARG A 171 6.88 4.42 0.06
N ASP A 172 7.01 5.73 -0.13
CA ASP A 172 6.76 6.42 -1.40
C ASP A 172 8.03 6.68 -2.23
N TYR A 173 9.20 6.27 -1.74
CA TYR A 173 10.43 6.42 -2.50
C TYR A 173 10.44 5.50 -3.73
N ARG A 174 10.75 6.05 -4.91
CA ARG A 174 10.75 5.34 -6.22
C ARG A 174 12.05 5.58 -7.00
N GLY A 175 13.15 5.89 -6.31
CA GLY A 175 14.46 6.07 -6.94
C GLY A 175 15.29 4.78 -7.00
N GLU A 176 16.52 4.90 -7.52
CA GLU A 176 17.40 3.75 -7.83
C GLU A 176 17.82 2.90 -6.60
N TYR A 177 17.77 3.48 -5.40
CA TYR A 177 18.21 2.85 -4.15
C TYR A 177 17.03 2.60 -3.20
N ALA A 178 16.03 1.84 -3.63
CA ALA A 178 14.80 1.61 -2.86
C ALA A 178 15.03 0.63 -1.69
N LEU A 179 15.70 1.09 -0.62
CA LEU A 179 15.98 0.29 0.57
C LEU A 179 14.70 -0.23 1.25
N GLY A 180 13.56 0.43 1.04
CA GLY A 180 12.26 -0.02 1.53
C GLY A 180 11.74 -1.31 0.90
N GLU A 181 12.35 -1.78 -0.20
CA GLU A 181 12.02 -3.05 -0.85
C GLU A 181 12.84 -4.23 -0.30
N LEU A 182 13.88 -3.95 0.51
CA LEU A 182 14.67 -4.98 1.17
C LEU A 182 13.93 -5.51 2.40
N ASP A 183 14.11 -6.79 2.69
CA ASP A 183 13.57 -7.43 3.89
C ASP A 183 14.39 -7.01 5.13
N ILE A 184 14.17 -5.79 5.59
CA ILE A 184 14.86 -5.20 6.74
C ILE A 184 13.96 -5.34 7.98
N PRO A 185 14.40 -6.00 9.06
CA PRO A 185 13.60 -6.10 10.27
C PRO A 185 13.28 -4.71 10.86
N GLY A 186 12.02 -4.43 11.18
CA GLY A 186 11.58 -3.09 11.58
C GLY A 186 11.01 -2.23 10.45
N MET A 187 11.12 -2.67 9.18
CA MET A 187 10.63 -1.89 8.04
C MET A 187 9.10 -1.81 8.00
N LYS A 188 8.41 -2.91 8.35
CA LYS A 188 6.94 -2.96 8.38
C LYS A 188 6.37 -1.99 9.42
N GLU A 189 7.00 -1.92 10.59
CA GLU A 189 6.71 -0.98 11.68
C GLU A 189 6.97 0.46 11.23
N PHE A 190 8.11 0.70 10.58
CA PHE A 190 8.45 2.02 10.04
C PHE A 190 7.48 2.47 8.95
N HIS A 191 6.96 1.59 8.09
CA HIS A 191 5.97 1.98 7.07
C HIS A 191 4.56 2.14 7.61
N SER A 192 4.14 1.23 8.49
CA SER A 192 2.80 1.29 9.08
C SER A 192 2.69 2.33 10.18
N GLN A 193 3.82 2.75 10.77
CA GLN A 193 3.87 3.56 11.98
C GLN A 193 3.15 2.89 13.16
N VAL A 194 3.11 1.56 13.20
CA VAL A 194 2.49 0.78 14.28
C VAL A 194 3.52 -0.20 14.87
N PRO A 195 3.69 -0.29 16.20
CA PRO A 195 4.57 -1.28 16.81
C PRO A 195 4.08 -2.70 16.53
N GLU A 196 4.99 -3.66 16.29
CA GLU A 196 4.60 -5.07 16.09
C GLU A 196 3.91 -5.65 17.31
N GLU A 197 4.34 -5.29 18.52
CA GLU A 197 3.69 -5.71 19.76
C GLU A 197 2.21 -5.33 19.78
N ASP A 198 1.87 -4.13 19.32
CA ASP A 198 0.49 -3.67 19.24
C ASP A 198 -0.27 -4.31 18.09
N ARG A 199 0.39 -4.59 16.94
CA ARG A 199 -0.22 -5.37 15.85
C ARG A 199 -0.61 -6.76 16.31
N VAL A 200 0.34 -7.52 16.84
CA VAL A 200 0.13 -8.89 17.33
C VAL A 200 -0.93 -8.90 18.43
N LYS A 201 -0.92 -7.92 19.34
CA LYS A 201 -1.94 -7.78 20.39
C LYS A 201 -3.34 -7.56 19.79
N VAL A 202 -3.49 -6.63 18.85
CA VAL A 202 -4.78 -6.35 18.20
C VAL A 202 -5.27 -7.55 17.38
N GLU A 203 -4.40 -8.17 16.60
CA GLU A 203 -4.70 -9.40 15.86
C GLU A 203 -5.15 -10.53 16.79
N THR A 204 -4.45 -10.73 17.91
CA THR A 204 -4.82 -11.72 18.93
C THR A 204 -6.20 -11.41 19.53
N ILE A 205 -6.48 -10.14 19.83
CA ILE A 205 -7.77 -9.71 20.39
C ILE A 205 -8.92 -10.00 19.44
N ILE A 206 -8.73 -9.71 18.14
CA ILE A 206 -9.76 -9.88 17.12
C ILE A 206 -9.93 -11.38 16.78
N ALA A 207 -8.83 -12.13 16.69
CA ALA A 207 -8.84 -13.56 16.38
C ALA A 207 -9.47 -14.44 17.48
N ALA A 208 -9.48 -13.97 18.73
CA ALA A 208 -10.09 -14.70 19.85
C ALA A 208 -11.61 -14.92 19.68
N GLY A 209 -12.25 -14.22 18.74
CA GLY A 209 -13.61 -14.53 18.29
C GLY A 209 -14.49 -13.30 18.14
N GLY A 210 -15.68 -13.53 17.57
CA GLY A 210 -16.64 -12.49 17.26
C GLY A 210 -17.40 -11.91 18.46
N PHE A 211 -18.12 -10.81 18.21
CA PHE A 211 -18.94 -10.12 19.19
C PHE A 211 -20.27 -10.85 19.37
N ASP A 212 -20.60 -11.29 20.58
CA ASP A 212 -21.92 -11.78 20.90
C ASP A 212 -22.91 -10.61 20.93
N VAL A 213 -23.73 -10.53 19.88
CA VAL A 213 -24.73 -9.48 19.70
C VAL A 213 -25.87 -9.57 20.73
N GLU A 214 -26.17 -10.76 21.26
CA GLU A 214 -27.25 -10.93 22.25
C GLU A 214 -26.81 -10.54 23.66
N GLU A 215 -25.56 -10.85 24.01
CA GLU A 215 -24.97 -10.51 25.31
C GLU A 215 -24.26 -9.15 25.34
N GLU A 216 -24.06 -8.53 24.18
CA GLU A 216 -23.26 -7.31 23.96
C GLU A 216 -21.83 -7.45 24.52
N LYS A 217 -21.17 -8.58 24.21
CA LYS A 217 -19.86 -8.94 24.77
C LYS A 217 -18.95 -9.63 23.78
N TYR A 218 -17.65 -9.49 24.00
CA TYR A 218 -16.58 -10.24 23.35
C TYR A 218 -15.95 -11.25 24.31
N PRO A 219 -15.26 -12.29 23.80
CA PRO A 219 -14.57 -13.28 24.63
C PRO A 219 -13.43 -12.64 25.41
N GLU A 220 -13.34 -12.88 26.72
CA GLU A 220 -12.21 -12.45 27.55
C GLU A 220 -10.96 -13.27 27.21
N ILE A 221 -9.80 -12.61 27.10
CA ILE A 221 -8.52 -13.25 26.78
C ILE A 221 -7.61 -13.25 28.01
N GLU A 222 -7.16 -14.42 28.43
CA GLU A 222 -6.21 -14.52 29.54
C GLU A 222 -4.85 -13.91 29.14
N GLY A 223 -4.32 -13.01 29.98
CA GLY A 223 -3.00 -12.41 29.79
C GLY A 223 -2.98 -11.05 29.10
N ILE A 224 -4.11 -10.58 28.56
CA ILE A 224 -4.28 -9.22 28.03
C ILE A 224 -4.97 -8.34 29.09
N ASP A 225 -4.56 -7.07 29.23
CA ASP A 225 -5.25 -6.13 30.12
C ASP A 225 -6.68 -5.91 29.61
N PRO A 226 -7.74 -6.15 30.42
CA PRO A 226 -9.11 -5.92 30.01
C PRO A 226 -9.34 -4.52 29.44
N LYS A 227 -8.64 -3.50 29.95
CA LYS A 227 -8.78 -2.15 29.41
C LYS A 227 -8.28 -2.04 27.97
N GLU A 228 -7.16 -2.69 27.64
CA GLU A 228 -6.64 -2.70 26.28
C GLU A 228 -7.58 -3.44 25.33
N GLN A 229 -8.16 -4.54 25.80
CA GLN A 229 -9.18 -5.27 25.05
C GLN A 229 -10.43 -4.42 24.81
N ASP A 230 -10.93 -3.72 25.83
CA ASP A 230 -12.04 -2.76 25.73
C ASP A 230 -11.74 -1.66 24.70
N ASP A 231 -10.52 -1.12 24.68
CA ASP A 231 -10.11 -0.04 23.78
C ASP A 231 -10.11 -0.51 22.30
N VAL A 232 -9.70 -1.76 22.02
CA VAL A 232 -9.80 -2.36 20.68
C VAL A 232 -11.25 -2.57 20.28
N TRP A 233 -12.06 -3.20 21.14
CA TRP A 233 -13.46 -3.49 20.84
C TRP A 233 -14.34 -2.24 20.76
N ALA A 234 -13.96 -1.14 21.41
CA ALA A 234 -14.61 0.16 21.24
C ALA A 234 -14.52 0.69 19.79
N CYS A 235 -13.67 0.12 18.95
CA CYS A 235 -13.56 0.46 17.53
C CYS A 235 -14.55 -0.34 16.64
N TYR A 236 -15.25 -1.33 17.18
CA TYR A 236 -16.07 -2.26 16.40
C TYR A 236 -17.19 -1.58 15.61
N ASP A 237 -17.97 -0.69 16.22
CA ASP A 237 -19.07 -0.01 15.52
C ASP A 237 -18.58 1.04 14.53
N GLU A 238 -17.45 1.71 14.81
CA GLU A 238 -16.83 2.64 13.86
C GLU A 238 -16.29 1.91 12.62
N ALA A 239 -15.60 0.79 12.83
CA ALA A 239 -15.15 -0.09 11.77
C ALA A 239 -16.33 -0.66 10.97
N GLY A 240 -17.40 -1.05 11.66
CA GLY A 240 -18.63 -1.52 11.08
C GLY A 240 -19.36 -0.50 10.21
N GLU A 241 -19.42 0.76 10.66
CA GLU A 241 -19.95 1.86 9.85
C GLU A 241 -19.12 2.07 8.58
N ARG A 242 -17.78 2.02 8.67
CA ARG A 242 -16.90 2.09 7.50
C ARG A 242 -17.12 0.90 6.56
N PHE A 243 -17.24 -0.31 7.09
CA PHE A 243 -17.52 -1.53 6.32
C PHE A 243 -18.84 -1.39 5.53
N ALA A 244 -19.91 -0.93 6.19
CA ALA A 244 -21.19 -0.65 5.55
C ALA A 244 -21.09 0.48 4.51
N GLN A 245 -20.25 1.49 4.75
CA GLN A 245 -20.00 2.56 3.77
C GLN A 245 -19.28 2.03 2.53
N ASN A 246 -18.30 1.13 2.68
CA ASN A 246 -17.62 0.47 1.57
C ASN A 246 -18.62 -0.27 0.67
N ILE A 247 -19.61 -0.95 1.25
CA ILE A 247 -20.73 -1.56 0.51
C ILE A 247 -21.54 -0.52 -0.25
N ILE A 248 -21.91 0.60 0.40
CA ILE A 248 -22.69 1.67 -0.23
C ILE A 248 -21.93 2.26 -1.42
N ASP A 249 -20.65 2.55 -1.25
CA ASP A 249 -19.80 3.13 -2.29
C ASP A 249 -19.59 2.14 -3.45
N TYR A 250 -19.37 0.86 -3.15
CA TYR A 250 -19.24 -0.19 -4.15
C TYR A 250 -20.52 -0.35 -4.96
N VAL A 251 -21.69 -0.37 -4.31
CA VAL A 251 -22.97 -0.49 -5.02
C VAL A 251 -23.18 0.69 -5.96
N ASN A 252 -22.93 1.91 -5.49
CA ASN A 252 -23.12 3.11 -6.28
C ASN A 252 -22.11 3.22 -7.42
N SER A 253 -20.94 2.61 -7.32
CA SER A 253 -19.93 2.60 -8.39
C SER A 253 -20.14 1.52 -9.43
N HIS A 254 -20.63 0.34 -9.04
CA HIS A 254 -20.68 -0.85 -9.91
C HIS A 254 -22.08 -1.24 -10.40
N TYR A 255 -23.13 -0.79 -9.71
CA TYR A 255 -24.53 -1.11 -10.05
C TYR A 255 -25.33 0.13 -10.47
N ALA A 256 -24.63 1.16 -10.96
CA ALA A 256 -25.16 2.46 -11.42
C ALA A 256 -26.01 2.40 -12.70
N LEU A 257 -26.96 1.47 -12.79
CA LEU A 257 -27.73 1.20 -14.00
C LEU A 257 -29.22 1.38 -13.73
N ASN A 258 -29.90 2.07 -14.66
CA ASN A 258 -31.36 2.20 -14.66
C ASN A 258 -32.07 0.84 -14.58
N ALA A 259 -31.49 -0.20 -15.17
CA ALA A 259 -32.04 -1.56 -15.12
C ALA A 259 -32.16 -2.07 -13.67
N TYR A 260 -31.11 -1.87 -12.85
CA TYR A 260 -31.12 -2.27 -11.45
C TYR A 260 -32.06 -1.41 -10.61
N VAL A 261 -32.03 -0.09 -10.80
CA VAL A 261 -32.97 0.82 -10.10
C VAL A 261 -34.43 0.48 -10.42
N ASN A 262 -34.74 0.19 -11.68
CA ASN A 262 -36.07 -0.21 -12.11
C ASN A 262 -36.50 -1.57 -11.53
N ALA A 263 -35.58 -2.54 -11.50
CA ALA A 263 -35.86 -3.89 -11.02
C ALA A 263 -36.06 -3.94 -9.50
N PHE A 264 -35.23 -3.20 -8.75
CA PHE A 264 -35.10 -3.35 -7.31
C PHE A 264 -35.77 -2.24 -6.49
N MET A 265 -35.81 -1.01 -7.00
CA MET A 265 -36.46 0.11 -6.33
C MET A 265 -37.84 0.39 -6.91
N SER A 266 -37.88 0.92 -8.13
CA SER A 266 -39.14 1.27 -8.79
C SER A 266 -38.91 1.50 -10.27
N GLY A 267 -39.79 0.97 -11.12
CA GLY A 267 -39.77 1.20 -12.57
C GLY A 267 -39.95 2.66 -13.02
N TYR A 268 -40.16 3.60 -12.08
CA TYR A 268 -40.29 5.04 -12.34
C TYR A 268 -39.07 5.85 -11.86
N LEU A 269 -38.13 5.22 -11.15
CA LEU A 269 -36.88 5.83 -10.72
C LEU A 269 -35.78 5.54 -11.75
N THR A 270 -34.97 6.56 -12.01
CA THR A 270 -33.75 6.42 -12.81
C THR A 270 -32.56 6.51 -11.88
N TYR A 271 -31.43 5.91 -12.25
CA TYR A 271 -30.20 6.04 -11.50
C TYR A 271 -29.79 7.50 -11.30
N ALA A 272 -29.94 8.37 -12.30
CA ALA A 272 -29.69 9.80 -12.15
C ALA A 272 -30.51 10.49 -11.03
N LYS A 273 -31.67 9.93 -10.64
CA LYS A 273 -32.44 10.44 -9.48
C LYS A 273 -31.96 9.86 -8.16
N VAL A 274 -31.49 8.61 -8.19
CA VAL A 274 -30.87 7.94 -7.04
C VAL A 274 -29.56 8.65 -6.72
N GLU A 275 -28.68 8.83 -7.71
CA GLU A 275 -27.39 9.51 -7.59
C GLU A 275 -27.49 10.92 -6.99
N ALA A 276 -28.54 11.66 -7.34
CA ALA A 276 -28.77 13.02 -6.87
C ALA A 276 -29.31 13.12 -5.42
N ASP A 277 -29.58 11.99 -4.76
CA ASP A 277 -30.17 11.92 -3.42
C ASP A 277 -29.43 10.89 -2.57
N GLU A 278 -28.64 11.37 -1.60
CA GLU A 278 -27.84 10.52 -0.69
C GLU A 278 -28.68 9.44 -0.01
N ASN A 279 -29.90 9.77 0.40
CA ASN A 279 -30.77 8.82 1.09
C ASN A 279 -31.26 7.71 0.15
N LEU A 280 -31.51 8.06 -1.12
CA LEU A 280 -31.82 7.07 -2.15
C LEU A 280 -30.60 6.23 -2.55
N LYS A 281 -29.38 6.79 -2.58
CA LYS A 281 -28.14 6.04 -2.82
C LYS A 281 -27.92 4.99 -1.74
N THR A 282 -28.08 5.36 -0.48
CA THR A 282 -27.97 4.42 0.65
C THR A 282 -29.08 3.37 0.56
N ALA A 283 -30.34 3.78 0.38
CA ALA A 283 -31.44 2.81 0.25
C ALA A 283 -31.27 1.86 -0.96
N PHE A 284 -30.65 2.32 -2.05
CA PHE A 284 -30.31 1.47 -3.18
C PHE A 284 -29.29 0.41 -2.80
N ALA A 285 -28.23 0.79 -2.07
CA ALA A 285 -27.24 -0.14 -1.54
C ALA A 285 -27.85 -1.20 -0.63
N TYR A 286 -28.73 -0.83 0.30
CA TYR A 286 -29.45 -1.79 1.13
C TYR A 286 -30.19 -2.84 0.30
N ILE A 287 -30.88 -2.40 -0.76
CA ILE A 287 -31.70 -3.31 -1.56
C ILE A 287 -30.81 -4.22 -2.41
N VAL A 288 -29.78 -3.66 -3.06
CA VAL A 288 -28.85 -4.43 -3.88
C VAL A 288 -28.11 -5.44 -3.01
N TRP A 289 -27.57 -5.03 -1.86
CA TRP A 289 -26.83 -5.91 -0.96
C TRP A 289 -27.74 -6.86 -0.14
N GLY A 290 -29.05 -6.83 -0.36
CA GLY A 290 -29.99 -7.79 0.22
C GLY A 290 -30.42 -7.52 1.67
N TYR A 291 -30.17 -6.31 2.16
CA TYR A 291 -30.52 -5.82 3.50
C TYR A 291 -31.80 -4.98 3.53
N GLY A 292 -32.41 -4.72 2.37
CA GLY A 292 -33.66 -3.99 2.29
C GLY A 292 -34.53 -4.36 1.10
N LYS A 293 -35.78 -3.91 1.14
CA LYS A 293 -36.73 -3.98 0.02
C LYS A 293 -37.72 -2.82 0.07
N LYS A 294 -38.19 -2.35 -1.08
CA LYS A 294 -39.31 -1.41 -1.12
C LYS A 294 -40.60 -2.12 -0.71
N SER A 295 -41.40 -1.50 0.17
CA SER A 295 -42.68 -2.09 0.59
C SER A 295 -43.70 -2.17 -0.56
N ASN A 296 -43.62 -1.27 -1.55
CA ASN A 296 -44.31 -1.39 -2.84
C ASN A 296 -43.47 -0.73 -3.95
N PRO A 297 -42.72 -1.51 -4.75
CA PRO A 297 -41.84 -0.93 -5.78
C PRO A 297 -42.61 -0.21 -6.90
N TYR A 298 -43.92 -0.40 -7.02
CA TYR A 298 -44.75 0.23 -8.05
C TYR A 298 -45.44 1.53 -7.59
N ASN A 299 -45.28 1.93 -6.33
CA ASN A 299 -45.92 3.13 -5.79
C ASN A 299 -44.89 4.19 -5.37
N TYR A 300 -44.57 5.10 -6.29
CA TYR A 300 -43.62 6.21 -6.04
C TYR A 300 -44.04 7.15 -4.90
N ARG A 301 -45.32 7.15 -4.48
CA ARG A 301 -45.81 7.99 -3.37
C ARG A 301 -45.60 7.35 -1.99
N LYS A 302 -45.21 6.07 -1.93
CA LYS A 302 -44.81 5.39 -0.70
C LYS A 302 -43.35 5.00 -0.84
N ASN A 303 -42.47 5.96 -0.56
CA ASN A 303 -41.03 5.79 -0.69
C ASN A 303 -40.44 5.09 0.55
N THR A 304 -40.99 3.94 0.93
CA THR A 304 -40.59 3.25 2.17
C THR A 304 -39.60 2.13 1.90
N LEU A 305 -38.55 2.04 2.72
CA LEU A 305 -37.63 0.91 2.77
C LEU A 305 -38.02 0.01 3.96
N THR A 306 -38.07 -1.29 3.74
CA THR A 306 -38.20 -2.29 4.82
C THR A 306 -36.90 -3.07 4.89
N THR A 307 -36.20 -3.00 6.03
CA THR A 307 -34.94 -3.73 6.24
C THR A 307 -35.19 -5.23 6.49
N VAL A 308 -34.13 -6.03 6.54
CA VAL A 308 -34.23 -7.48 6.80
C VAL A 308 -34.71 -7.79 8.22
N SER A 309 -34.40 -6.94 9.21
CA SER A 309 -34.97 -7.01 10.56
C SER A 309 -36.46 -6.65 10.61
N GLY A 310 -37.00 -6.05 9.54
CA GLY A 310 -38.40 -5.65 9.42
C GLY A 310 -38.68 -4.20 9.83
N LYS A 311 -37.66 -3.41 10.17
CA LYS A 311 -37.80 -1.95 10.38
C LYS A 311 -38.26 -1.30 9.08
N VAL A 312 -39.16 -0.32 9.18
CA VAL A 312 -39.71 0.40 8.03
C VAL A 312 -39.34 1.87 8.14
N TRP A 313 -38.67 2.38 7.11
CA TRP A 313 -38.20 3.77 7.00
C TRP A 313 -38.98 4.49 5.92
N ASP A 314 -39.54 5.66 6.20
CA ASP A 314 -40.08 6.58 5.17
C ASP A 314 -38.96 7.48 4.66
N LEU A 315 -38.42 7.17 3.47
CA LEU A 315 -37.27 7.90 2.93
C LEU A 315 -37.57 9.34 2.51
N ASN A 316 -38.84 9.80 2.61
CA ASN A 316 -39.16 11.22 2.43
C ASN A 316 -39.04 12.02 3.73
N GLU A 317 -39.11 11.35 4.88
CA GLU A 317 -39.15 11.96 6.22
C GLU A 317 -37.91 11.60 7.05
N GLU A 318 -37.31 10.43 6.78
CA GLU A 318 -36.23 9.82 7.52
C GLU A 318 -35.02 9.59 6.62
N THR A 319 -33.82 9.74 7.20
CA THR A 319 -32.55 9.41 6.56
C THR A 319 -32.06 8.05 7.05
N ILE A 320 -31.53 7.23 6.14
CA ILE A 320 -30.86 5.98 6.45
C ILE A 320 -29.39 6.08 6.07
N GLY A 321 -28.50 5.60 6.95
CA GLY A 321 -27.05 5.72 6.81
C GLY A 321 -26.31 4.37 6.82
N ALA A 322 -24.99 4.44 6.82
CA ALA A 322 -24.12 3.27 6.90
C ALA A 322 -24.22 2.58 8.27
N MET A 323 -24.31 3.33 9.37
CA MET A 323 -24.47 2.75 10.70
C MET A 323 -25.73 1.88 10.83
N GLU A 324 -26.87 2.32 10.29
CA GLU A 324 -28.07 1.47 10.29
C GLU A 324 -27.91 0.20 9.43
N LEU A 325 -27.00 0.19 8.46
CA LEU A 325 -26.74 -0.97 7.60
C LEU A 325 -25.85 -1.93 8.35
N TRP A 326 -24.83 -1.39 9.00
CA TRP A 326 -23.96 -2.11 9.91
C TRP A 326 -24.77 -2.86 10.96
N GLU A 327 -25.74 -2.21 11.62
CA GLU A 327 -26.62 -2.88 12.60
C GLU A 327 -27.40 -4.07 12.01
N GLU A 328 -27.83 -3.98 10.74
CA GLU A 328 -28.52 -5.08 10.07
C GLU A 328 -27.56 -6.22 9.67
N ILE A 329 -26.31 -5.91 9.32
CA ILE A 329 -25.24 -6.88 9.02
C ILE A 329 -24.80 -7.60 10.29
N LYS A 330 -24.46 -6.84 11.34
CA LYS A 330 -24.08 -7.32 12.67
C LYS A 330 -25.14 -8.28 13.22
N GLU A 331 -26.41 -7.90 13.18
CA GLU A 331 -27.52 -8.76 13.64
C GLU A 331 -27.73 -10.00 12.75
N TYR A 332 -27.48 -9.90 11.44
CA TYR A 332 -27.64 -11.01 10.52
C TYR A 332 -26.58 -12.10 10.71
N TYR A 333 -25.32 -11.69 10.90
CA TYR A 333 -24.18 -12.58 11.12
C TYR A 333 -23.93 -12.89 12.60
N LYS A 334 -24.68 -12.28 13.52
CA LYS A 334 -24.49 -12.46 14.97
C LYS A 334 -23.08 -12.10 15.43
N GLY A 335 -22.52 -11.07 14.81
CA GLY A 335 -21.17 -10.56 15.11
C GLY A 335 -20.04 -11.55 14.79
N ASP A 336 -20.31 -12.58 13.99
CA ASP A 336 -19.32 -13.56 13.54
C ASP A 336 -18.26 -12.92 12.63
N LEU A 337 -17.00 -12.95 13.09
CA LEU A 337 -15.81 -12.43 12.42
C LEU A 337 -15.03 -13.53 11.67
N SER A 338 -15.62 -14.71 11.48
CA SER A 338 -15.01 -15.72 10.62
C SER A 338 -15.16 -15.35 9.14
N ALA A 339 -14.38 -16.00 8.28
CA ALA A 339 -14.45 -15.80 6.82
C ALA A 339 -15.86 -16.07 6.22
N ASP A 340 -16.68 -16.91 6.88
CA ASP A 340 -18.07 -17.18 6.48
C ASP A 340 -19.11 -16.22 7.14
N GLY A 341 -18.63 -15.36 8.03
CA GLY A 341 -19.37 -14.38 8.83
C GLY A 341 -19.56 -13.05 8.11
N ILE A 342 -19.32 -11.95 8.84
CA ILE A 342 -19.51 -10.57 8.35
C ILE A 342 -18.77 -10.32 7.03
N ASP A 343 -17.53 -10.80 6.92
CA ASP A 343 -16.68 -10.59 5.75
C ASP A 343 -17.16 -11.25 4.46
N ASN A 344 -18.04 -12.24 4.56
CA ASN A 344 -18.67 -12.79 3.37
C ASN A 344 -19.55 -11.74 2.65
N ASP A 345 -19.90 -10.64 3.31
CA ASP A 345 -20.57 -9.48 2.72
C ASP A 345 -19.65 -8.29 2.45
N ALA A 346 -18.32 -8.44 2.59
CA ALA A 346 -17.37 -7.39 2.24
C ALA A 346 -17.50 -7.03 0.76
N ALA A 347 -17.37 -5.73 0.45
CA ALA A 347 -17.35 -5.30 -0.94
C ALA A 347 -16.05 -5.81 -1.62
N PRO A 348 -16.11 -6.28 -2.87
CA PRO A 348 -14.91 -6.73 -3.56
C PRO A 348 -13.81 -5.66 -3.61
N GLY A 349 -12.62 -6.03 -3.13
CA GLY A 349 -11.45 -5.15 -3.10
C GLY A 349 -11.44 -4.11 -1.99
N THR A 350 -12.26 -4.30 -0.94
CA THR A 350 -12.24 -3.47 0.28
C THR A 350 -11.76 -4.27 1.48
N GLU A 351 -11.42 -3.57 2.54
CA GLU A 351 -10.93 -4.13 3.79
C GLU A 351 -11.99 -4.99 4.49
N THR A 352 -11.52 -5.99 5.25
CA THR A 352 -12.35 -6.81 6.14
C THR A 352 -12.75 -6.04 7.40
N ILE A 353 -13.71 -6.57 8.17
CA ILE A 353 -14.11 -5.92 9.42
C ILE A 353 -12.97 -5.88 10.45
N GLU A 354 -12.12 -6.91 10.50
CA GLU A 354 -10.95 -7.03 11.38
C GLU A 354 -9.89 -6.00 11.00
N GLU A 355 -9.60 -5.86 9.70
CA GLU A 355 -8.67 -4.85 9.20
C GLU A 355 -9.14 -3.44 9.54
N LEU A 356 -10.44 -3.16 9.39
CA LEU A 356 -11.03 -1.88 9.73
C LEU A 356 -11.02 -1.61 11.25
N MET A 357 -11.24 -2.64 12.08
CA MET A 357 -11.10 -2.52 13.54
C MET A 357 -9.68 -2.17 13.94
N ALA A 358 -8.69 -2.86 13.37
CA ALA A 358 -7.28 -2.60 13.61
C ALA A 358 -6.89 -1.17 13.18
N GLN A 359 -7.29 -0.76 11.98
CA GLN A 359 -7.04 0.60 11.46
C GLN A 359 -7.67 1.68 12.35
N ALA A 360 -8.92 1.49 12.79
CA ALA A 360 -9.61 2.42 13.68
C ALA A 360 -8.93 2.50 15.05
N TYR A 361 -8.39 1.39 15.56
CA TYR A 361 -7.60 1.40 16.78
C TYR A 361 -6.30 2.17 16.60
N TYR A 362 -5.50 1.85 15.57
CA TYR A 362 -4.21 2.51 15.33
C TYR A 362 -4.34 4.01 15.07
N ALA A 363 -5.39 4.44 14.37
CA ALA A 363 -5.64 5.85 14.11
C ALA A 363 -5.90 6.70 15.38
N LYS A 364 -6.26 6.05 16.50
CA LYS A 364 -6.47 6.70 17.80
C LYS A 364 -5.19 6.79 18.64
N GLN A 365 -4.13 6.12 18.21
CA GLN A 365 -2.86 6.08 18.91
C GLN A 365 -1.96 7.22 18.44
N ASP A 366 -1.09 7.68 19.33
CA ASP A 366 -0.06 8.68 19.02
C ASP A 366 1.25 7.98 18.67
N TYR A 367 1.19 7.08 17.69
CA TYR A 367 2.37 6.38 17.24
C TYR A 367 3.25 7.29 16.38
N SER A 368 4.53 7.26 16.69
CA SER A 368 5.58 7.82 15.85
C SER A 368 6.75 6.87 15.96
N ILE A 369 7.00 6.11 14.89
CA ILE A 369 8.12 5.17 14.80
C ILE A 369 9.14 5.79 13.84
N PRO A 370 10.06 6.62 14.35
CA PRO A 370 11.05 7.29 13.52
C PRO A 370 12.23 6.37 13.18
N GLU A 371 12.32 5.18 13.76
CA GLU A 371 13.48 4.29 13.64
C GLU A 371 13.09 2.92 13.10
N ILE A 372 13.97 2.34 12.30
CA ILE A 372 13.91 0.95 11.86
C ILE A 372 14.78 0.17 12.85
N SER A 373 14.19 -0.80 13.57
CA SER A 373 14.82 -1.44 14.74
C SER A 373 16.15 -2.14 14.45
N SER A 374 16.36 -2.59 13.22
CA SER A 374 17.62 -3.21 12.77
C SER A 374 18.65 -2.24 12.20
N ILE A 375 18.37 -0.93 12.23
CA ILE A 375 19.27 0.12 11.75
C ILE A 375 19.63 1.04 12.89
N PHE A 376 20.89 0.99 13.34
CA PHE A 376 21.32 1.79 14.48
C PHE A 376 22.76 2.27 14.36
N LYS A 377 23.02 3.42 14.98
CA LYS A 377 24.36 4.00 15.08
C LYS A 377 25.18 3.27 16.14
N GLY A 378 26.46 3.08 15.85
CA GLY A 378 27.44 2.65 16.82
C GLY A 378 28.81 3.22 16.51
N THR A 379 29.82 2.62 17.13
CA THR A 379 31.22 3.03 16.95
C THR A 379 32.09 1.82 16.68
N THR A 380 33.07 1.97 15.82
CA THR A 380 34.05 0.93 15.51
C THR A 380 35.47 1.48 15.62
N VAL A 381 36.44 0.59 15.80
CA VAL A 381 37.86 0.94 15.78
C VAL A 381 38.38 0.66 14.38
N GLU A 382 39.08 1.63 13.79
CA GLU A 382 39.66 1.47 12.46
C GLU A 382 40.83 0.47 12.49
N ASP A 383 40.82 -0.49 11.56
CA ASP A 383 41.82 -1.56 11.47
C ASP A 383 43.26 -1.00 11.50
N GLY A 384 44.01 -1.38 12.54
CA GLY A 384 45.41 -0.98 12.70
C GLY A 384 45.61 0.42 13.31
N SER A 385 44.58 1.03 13.89
CA SER A 385 44.67 2.29 14.64
C SER A 385 43.89 2.23 15.96
N ASP A 386 44.11 3.21 16.86
CA ASP A 386 43.28 3.42 18.06
C ASP A 386 42.13 4.41 17.79
N ALA A 387 41.89 4.79 16.53
CA ALA A 387 40.88 5.78 16.16
C ALA A 387 39.47 5.16 16.20
N ILE A 388 38.58 5.77 16.98
CA ILE A 388 37.16 5.43 17.05
C ILE A 388 36.44 6.20 15.94
N ARG A 389 35.66 5.48 15.13
CA ARG A 389 34.81 6.03 14.06
C ARG A 389 33.36 5.69 14.31
N GLU A 390 32.46 6.59 13.90
CA GLU A 390 31.04 6.27 13.85
C GLU A 390 30.75 5.29 12.71
N CYS A 391 29.80 4.39 12.95
CA CYS A 391 29.32 3.44 11.95
C CYS A 391 27.81 3.22 12.10
N ILE A 392 27.17 2.77 11.04
CA ILE A 392 25.80 2.29 11.05
C ILE A 392 25.81 0.76 10.95
N TYR A 393 24.99 0.11 11.77
CA TYR A 393 24.67 -1.30 11.62
C TYR A 393 23.34 -1.41 10.89
N LEU A 394 23.27 -2.28 9.90
CA LEU A 394 22.09 -2.55 9.08
C LEU A 394 21.93 -4.07 8.96
N THR A 395 20.83 -4.63 9.46
CA THR A 395 20.50 -6.04 9.25
C THR A 395 19.48 -6.20 8.13
N ILE A 396 19.74 -7.13 7.22
CA ILE A 396 18.84 -7.50 6.14
C ILE A 396 18.63 -9.01 6.19
N SER A 397 17.38 -9.44 6.05
CA SER A 397 16.99 -10.82 5.84
C SER A 397 17.21 -11.18 4.36
N SER A 398 18.16 -12.08 4.10
CA SER A 398 18.53 -12.55 2.76
C SER A 398 19.40 -13.80 2.88
N GLU A 399 19.14 -14.82 2.08
CA GLU A 399 20.01 -16.01 2.00
C GLU A 399 21.41 -15.66 1.49
N GLU A 400 21.49 -14.70 0.57
CA GLU A 400 22.74 -14.27 -0.04
C GLU A 400 23.31 -13.02 0.65
N ASP A 401 24.65 -12.94 0.64
CA ASP A 401 25.34 -11.69 0.94
C ASP A 401 25.12 -10.70 -0.21
N LEU A 402 24.33 -9.67 0.04
CA LEU A 402 24.02 -8.59 -0.90
C LEU A 402 25.24 -7.68 -1.19
N GLY A 403 26.34 -7.84 -0.44
CA GLY A 403 27.60 -7.16 -0.70
C GLY A 403 27.60 -5.68 -0.32
N ASN A 404 28.19 -4.84 -1.19
CA ASN A 404 28.39 -3.43 -0.91
C ASN A 404 27.16 -2.60 -1.33
N PHE A 405 26.42 -2.09 -0.35
CA PHE A 405 25.42 -1.04 -0.57
C PHE A 405 26.14 0.26 -0.92
N ASN A 406 25.85 0.88 -2.07
CA ASN A 406 26.31 2.23 -2.39
C ASN A 406 25.08 3.06 -2.71
N PHE A 407 24.75 4.05 -1.87
CA PHE A 407 23.76 5.08 -2.10
C PHE A 407 24.45 6.42 -1.90
N PHE A 408 23.98 7.42 -2.62
CA PHE A 408 24.48 8.79 -2.46
C PHE A 408 24.01 9.37 -1.14
N LEU A 409 24.89 10.12 -0.46
CA LEU A 409 24.48 10.92 0.68
C LEU A 409 24.07 12.30 0.18
N THR A 410 22.82 12.67 0.46
CA THR A 410 22.26 14.02 0.28
C THR A 410 22.32 14.76 1.62
N ASP A 411 22.71 16.03 1.63
CA ASP A 411 22.54 16.88 2.83
C ASP A 411 21.04 16.92 3.22
N PRO A 412 20.68 16.57 4.47
CA PRO A 412 19.30 16.65 4.95
C PRO A 412 18.62 17.99 4.69
N LYS A 413 19.35 19.12 4.75
CA LYS A 413 18.79 20.46 4.47
C LYS A 413 18.34 20.63 3.03
N VAL A 414 19.07 20.03 2.09
CA VAL A 414 18.71 20.05 0.66
C VAL A 414 17.45 19.24 0.46
N TYR A 415 17.41 18.02 1.02
CA TYR A 415 16.22 17.17 0.97
C TYR A 415 14.98 17.84 1.59
N GLU A 416 15.11 18.50 2.74
CA GLU A 416 14.01 19.23 3.38
C GLU A 416 13.46 20.37 2.50
N THR A 417 14.27 20.89 1.58
CA THR A 417 13.89 21.99 0.68
C THR A 417 13.31 21.48 -0.63
N THR A 418 13.87 20.42 -1.21
CA THR A 418 13.51 19.92 -2.55
C THR A 418 12.54 18.74 -2.51
N GLY A 419 12.56 17.95 -1.43
CA GLY A 419 11.88 16.65 -1.35
C GLY A 419 12.53 15.57 -2.22
N GLU A 420 13.64 15.87 -2.89
CA GLU A 420 14.28 15.00 -3.85
C GLU A 420 15.58 14.42 -3.30
N LEU A 421 15.72 13.11 -3.43
CA LEU A 421 16.99 12.41 -3.22
C LEU A 421 17.72 12.38 -4.57
N ASN A 422 18.98 12.80 -4.59
CA ASN A 422 19.88 12.63 -5.74
C ASN A 422 19.45 13.37 -7.02
N ASP A 423 19.02 14.64 -6.95
CA ASP A 423 18.89 15.50 -8.14
C ASP A 423 20.22 16.21 -8.48
N PRO A 424 20.96 15.77 -9.52
CA PRO A 424 22.19 16.43 -9.94
C PRO A 424 21.99 17.84 -10.54
N GLU A 425 20.76 18.32 -10.75
CA GLU A 425 20.49 19.66 -11.33
C GLU A 425 20.45 20.80 -10.29
N VAL A 426 20.45 20.50 -8.98
CA VAL A 426 20.41 21.55 -7.94
C VAL A 426 21.81 22.09 -7.66
N ILE A 427 22.27 23.02 -8.50
CA ILE A 427 23.41 23.89 -8.21
C ILE A 427 22.89 25.05 -7.34
N ILE A 428 23.19 25.05 -6.05
CA ILE A 428 22.96 26.24 -5.22
C ILE A 428 24.06 27.25 -5.57
N GLU A 429 23.70 28.30 -6.32
CA GLU A 429 24.60 29.44 -6.54
C GLU A 429 24.93 30.09 -5.19
N VAL A 430 26.19 29.98 -4.78
CA VAL A 430 26.74 30.74 -3.66
C VAL A 430 26.94 32.17 -4.15
N GLU A 431 26.22 33.14 -3.59
CA GLU A 431 26.49 34.57 -3.85
C GLU A 431 27.91 34.90 -3.35
N ASP A 432 28.83 35.15 -4.28
CA ASP A 432 30.17 35.65 -3.97
C ASP A 432 30.05 37.03 -3.29
N GLU A 433 30.41 37.12 -2.00
CA GLU A 433 30.72 38.40 -1.37
C GLU A 433 31.98 38.97 -2.06
N GLU A 434 31.77 39.98 -2.92
CA GLU A 434 32.84 40.71 -3.61
C GLU A 434 33.94 41.15 -2.61
N SER A 435 35.15 40.67 -2.88
CA SER A 435 36.38 41.18 -2.30
C SER A 435 36.60 42.64 -2.72
N GLU A 436 36.58 43.58 -1.78
CA GLU A 436 37.20 44.89 -1.96
C GLU A 436 38.73 44.72 -2.07
N GLU A 437 39.24 44.45 -3.28
CA GLU A 437 40.65 44.65 -3.60
C GLU A 437 40.89 46.11 -4.02
N GLY A 438 41.72 46.79 -3.23
CA GLY A 438 42.12 48.17 -3.46
C GLY A 438 42.90 48.35 -4.76
N GLU A 439 42.44 49.31 -5.56
CA GLU A 439 43.15 49.82 -6.73
C GLU A 439 44.54 50.36 -6.34
N SER A 440 45.58 49.79 -6.94
CA SER A 440 46.87 50.47 -7.13
C SER A 440 47.03 50.73 -8.63
N GLU A 441 46.74 51.96 -9.04
CA GLU A 441 47.09 52.46 -10.38
C GLU A 441 48.57 52.85 -10.40
N ASP A 442 49.37 52.05 -11.10
CA ASP A 442 50.64 52.50 -11.68
C ASP A 442 50.34 53.35 -12.93
N GLY A 443 50.87 54.57 -12.96
CA GLY A 443 50.82 55.46 -14.13
C GLY A 443 52.03 56.40 -14.15
N GLU A 444 53.07 55.99 -14.87
CA GLU A 444 54.22 56.81 -15.25
C GLU A 444 53.79 58.09 -16.01
N GLU A 445 54.33 59.26 -15.67
CA GLU A 445 54.96 60.12 -16.69
C GLU A 445 55.87 61.20 -16.07
N SER A 446 57.04 61.34 -16.71
CA SER A 446 58.09 62.32 -16.50
C SER A 446 57.65 63.78 -16.71
N THR A 447 58.27 64.73 -16.02
CA THR A 447 59.09 65.81 -16.63
C THR A 447 59.74 66.72 -15.60
N GLU A 448 60.97 67.14 -15.93
CA GLU A 448 61.80 68.16 -15.30
C GLU A 448 61.13 69.55 -15.29
N GLU A 449 61.16 70.27 -14.17
CA GLU A 449 61.98 71.49 -13.90
C GLU A 449 61.66 72.09 -12.52
#